data_AF-D3SY88-F1
#
_entry.id   AF-D3SY88-F1
#
_cell.length_a   1.000
_cell.length_b   1.000
_cell.length_c   1.000
_cell.angle_alpha   90.00
_cell.angle_beta   90.00
_cell.angle_gamma   90.00
#
_symmetry.space_group_name_H-M   'P 1'
#
loop_
_entity.id
_entity.type
_entity.pdbx_description
1 polymer ?
#
loop_
_entity_poly.entity_id
_entity_poly.type
_entity_poly.pdbx_seq_one_letter_code
_entity_poly.pdbx_strand_id
1 'polypeptide(L)'
;MKQLIIHGDPGIRKGAIIEHDGEELVCFGINRNGEWHGPETVQLWCTVGAESEYKDFEHQNYIPHFLDVERVDASAVEVVRPQGDLAV
;
A
#
# COMPACT_ATOMS: atom_id res chain seq x y z
N MET A 1 -0.12 -1.93 -11.16
CA MET A 1 -0.12 -1.12 -9.92
C MET A 1 -1.54 -0.71 -9.63
N LYS A 2 -1.93 -0.66 -8.35
CA LYS A 2 -3.25 -0.24 -7.90
C LYS A 2 -3.15 0.62 -6.63
N GLN A 3 -4.21 1.37 -6.33
CA GLN A 3 -4.41 2.03 -5.05
C GLN A 3 -5.16 1.08 -4.10
N LEU A 4 -4.44 0.52 -3.13
CA LEU A 4 -5.03 -0.28 -2.06
C LEU A 4 -5.27 0.61 -0.84
N ILE A 5 -6.53 0.87 -0.53
CA ILE A 5 -6.94 1.62 0.64
C ILE A 5 -7.30 0.63 1.75
N ILE A 6 -6.47 0.60 2.78
CA ILE A 6 -6.61 -0.29 3.92
C ILE A 6 -7.27 0.48 5.07
N HIS A 7 -8.40 -0.03 5.55
CA HIS A 7 -9.05 0.44 6.76
C HIS A 7 -8.39 -0.23 7.98
N GLY A 8 -7.66 0.57 8.78
CA GLY A 8 -6.81 0.09 9.86
C GLY A 8 -5.32 0.12 9.53
N ASP A 9 -4.52 -0.39 10.47
CA ASP A 9 -3.07 -0.46 10.35
C ASP A 9 -2.62 -1.92 10.47
N PRO A 10 -2.28 -2.60 9.36
CA PRO A 10 -1.71 -3.94 9.38
C PRO A 10 -0.21 -3.93 9.74
N GLY A 11 0.38 -2.76 10.03
CA GLY A 11 1.79 -2.65 10.43
C GLY A 11 2.77 -2.51 9.28
N ILE A 12 2.31 -2.10 8.09
CA ILE A 12 3.15 -1.96 6.90
C ILE A 12 3.76 -0.56 6.75
N ARG A 13 4.89 -0.49 6.07
CA ARG A 13 5.61 0.74 5.70
C ARG A 13 6.02 0.70 4.23
N LYS A 14 6.66 1.77 3.75
CA LYS A 14 7.18 1.84 2.38
C LYS A 14 8.14 0.66 2.12
N GLY A 15 7.96 -0.01 0.99
CA GLY A 15 8.70 -1.20 0.60
C GLY A 15 8.23 -2.49 1.28
N ALA A 16 7.11 -2.47 2.01
CA ALA A 16 6.50 -3.69 2.54
C ALA A 16 6.10 -4.65 1.41
N ILE A 17 6.10 -5.94 1.72
CA ILE A 17 5.56 -7.01 0.87
C ILE A 17 4.31 -7.54 1.57
N ILE A 18 3.19 -7.54 0.86
CA ILE A 18 1.90 -8.01 1.36
C ILE A 18 1.35 -9.07 0.40
N GLU A 19 0.57 -10.01 0.94
CA GLU A 19 -0.28 -10.88 0.15
C GLU A 19 -1.73 -10.38 0.26
N HIS A 20 -2.37 -10.21 -0.91
CA HIS A 20 -3.75 -9.78 -1.01
C HIS A 20 -4.39 -10.43 -2.25
N ASP A 21 -5.57 -11.03 -2.09
CA ASP A 21 -6.25 -11.83 -3.13
C ASP A 21 -5.39 -12.93 -3.78
N GLY A 22 -4.45 -13.49 -3.02
CA GLY A 22 -3.53 -14.54 -3.51
C GLY A 22 -2.40 -14.01 -4.40
N GLU A 23 -2.19 -12.69 -4.45
CA GLU A 23 -1.08 -12.04 -5.14
C GLU A 23 -0.12 -11.38 -4.15
N GLU A 24 1.19 -11.61 -4.35
CA GLU A 24 2.24 -10.90 -3.62
C GLU A 24 2.48 -9.52 -4.25
N LEU A 25 2.29 -8.48 -3.45
CA LEU A 25 2.35 -7.09 -3.87
C LEU A 25 3.35 -6.30 -3.03
N VAL A 26 4.11 -5.44 -3.69
CA VAL A 26 5.05 -4.52 -3.05
C VAL A 26 4.36 -3.18 -2.82
N CYS A 27 4.42 -2.67 -1.59
CA CYS A 27 3.94 -1.34 -1.20
C CYS A 27 4.97 -0.25 -1.57
N PHE A 28 4.81 0.36 -2.74
CA PHE A 28 5.75 1.38 -3.23
C PHE A 28 5.63 2.73 -2.53
N GLY A 29 4.40 3.09 -2.14
CA GLY A 29 4.08 4.34 -1.47
C GLY A 29 2.95 4.13 -0.48
N ILE A 30 3.00 4.88 0.62
CA ILE A 30 2.03 4.77 1.71
C ILE A 30 1.73 6.16 2.26
N ASN A 31 0.44 6.49 2.36
CA ASN A 31 -0.04 7.70 3.04
C ASN A 31 -0.97 7.29 4.19
N ARG A 32 -0.67 7.77 5.39
CA ARG A 32 -1.45 7.48 6.59
C ARG A 32 -2.42 8.62 6.85
N ASN A 33 -3.71 8.32 6.82
CA ASN A 33 -4.78 9.32 6.89
C ASN A 33 -5.63 9.14 8.14
N GLY A 34 -6.14 10.26 8.67
CA GLY A 34 -7.09 10.25 9.78
C GLY A 34 -6.47 10.18 11.18
N GLU A 35 -5.17 10.42 11.34
CA GLU A 35 -4.51 10.35 12.66
C GLU A 35 -4.87 11.52 13.59
N TRP A 36 -5.24 12.67 13.03
CA TRP A 36 -5.56 13.88 13.78
C TRP A 36 -6.98 14.34 13.47
N HIS A 37 -7.85 14.40 14.48
CA HIS A 37 -9.30 14.66 14.34
C HIS A 37 -9.99 13.82 13.24
N GLY A 38 -9.52 12.59 13.04
CA GLY A 38 -10.04 11.67 12.04
C GLY A 38 -11.05 10.67 12.60
N PRO A 39 -11.43 9.67 11.79
CA PRO A 39 -12.29 8.56 12.21
C PRO A 39 -11.66 7.72 13.34
N GLU A 40 -12.45 6.81 13.92
CA GLU A 40 -12.01 5.90 14.98
C GLU A 40 -10.81 5.02 14.58
N THR A 41 -10.70 4.70 13.29
CA THR A 41 -9.62 3.88 12.74
C THR A 41 -8.98 4.59 11.54
N VAL A 42 -7.64 4.60 11.49
CA VAL A 42 -6.87 5.21 10.40
C VAL A 42 -7.13 4.54 9.06
N GLN A 43 -6.79 5.23 7.96
CA GLN A 43 -6.77 4.63 6.63
C GLN A 43 -5.38 4.75 6.02
N LEU A 44 -4.86 3.65 5.50
CA LEU A 44 -3.60 3.64 4.75
C LEU A 44 -3.91 3.61 3.27
N TRP A 45 -3.47 4.61 2.53
CA TRP A 45 -3.58 4.66 1.09
C TRP A 45 -2.26 4.23 0.50
N CYS A 46 -2.24 3.03 -0.08
CA CYS A 46 -1.04 2.35 -0.52
C CYS A 46 -1.02 2.25 -2.05
N THR A 47 0.04 2.73 -2.69
CA THR A 47 0.31 2.36 -4.09
C THR A 47 1.02 1.02 -4.07
N VAL A 48 0.36 -0.03 -4.53
CA VAL A 48 0.88 -1.40 -4.52
C VAL A 48 0.98 -1.96 -5.94
N GLY A 49 1.89 -2.90 -6.17
CA GLY A 49 2.02 -3.58 -7.45
C GLY A 49 3.09 -4.67 -7.44
N ALA A 50 3.28 -5.31 -8.59
CA ALA A 50 4.32 -6.31 -8.75
C ALA A 50 5.71 -5.65 -8.77
N GLU A 51 6.75 -6.33 -8.29
CA GLU A 51 8.13 -5.79 -8.23
C GLU A 51 8.60 -5.19 -9.58
N SER A 52 8.21 -5.80 -10.70
CA SER A 52 8.52 -5.31 -12.05
C SER A 52 8.02 -3.90 -12.34
N GLU A 53 6.97 -3.45 -11.65
CA GLU A 53 6.35 -2.14 -11.82
C GLU A 53 7.05 -1.04 -10.99
N TYR A 54 8.01 -1.41 -10.13
CA TYR A 54 8.71 -0.44 -9.28
C TYR A 54 9.38 0.68 -10.08
N LYS A 55 9.95 0.37 -11.25
CA LYS A 55 10.59 1.37 -12.11
C LYS A 55 9.59 2.36 -12.68
N ASP A 56 8.38 1.92 -13.00
CA ASP A 56 7.33 2.82 -13.46
C ASP A 56 6.81 3.69 -12.32
N PHE A 57 6.72 3.15 -11.11
CA PHE A 57 6.42 3.94 -9.92
C PHE A 57 7.48 5.03 -9.68
N GLU A 58 8.77 4.63 -9.67
CA GLU A 58 9.91 5.50 -9.38
C GLU A 58 10.04 6.64 -10.40
N HIS A 59 9.86 6.35 -11.69
CA HIS A 59 9.91 7.34 -12.76
C HIS A 59 8.58 8.07 -12.99
N GLN A 60 7.54 7.75 -12.21
CA GLN A 60 6.19 8.30 -12.38
C GLN A 60 5.61 8.08 -13.79
N ASN A 61 5.90 6.93 -14.40
CA ASN A 61 5.39 6.52 -15.72
C ASN A 61 3.93 6.04 -15.67
N TYR A 62 3.09 6.69 -14.88
CA TYR A 62 1.69 6.33 -14.72
C TYR A 62 0.88 7.58 -14.34
N ILE A 63 -0.42 7.52 -14.54
CA ILE A 63 -1.35 8.59 -14.13
C ILE A 63 -2.06 8.12 -12.86
N PRO A 64 -1.81 8.74 -11.69
CA PRO A 64 -2.38 8.28 -10.42
C PRO A 64 -3.92 8.16 -10.43
N HIS A 65 -4.60 9.03 -11.17
CA HIS A 65 -6.07 9.03 -11.30
C HIS A 65 -6.64 7.84 -12.08
N PHE A 66 -5.79 7.10 -12.82
CA PHE A 66 -6.20 5.93 -13.61
C PHE A 66 -5.81 4.60 -12.96
N LEU A 67 -5.23 4.63 -11.75
CA LEU A 67 -5.00 3.40 -11.00
C LEU A 67 -6.34 2.87 -10.50
N ASP A 68 -6.54 1.56 -10.64
CA ASP A 68 -7.66 0.88 -10.00
C ASP A 68 -7.58 1.06 -8.49
N VAL A 69 -8.73 1.28 -7.87
CA VAL A 69 -8.84 1.52 -6.43
C VAL A 69 -9.58 0.37 -5.78
N GLU A 70 -8.96 -0.22 -4.78
CA GLU A 70 -9.52 -1.29 -3.98
C GLU A 70 -9.55 -0.89 -2.51
N ARG A 71 -10.60 -1.28 -1.79
CA ARG A 71 -10.79 -0.97 -0.37
C ARG A 71 -10.95 -2.25 0.43
N VAL A 72 -10.14 -2.40 1.47
CA VAL A 72 -10.08 -3.62 2.27
C VAL A 72 -9.88 -3.29 3.75
N ASP A 73 -10.27 -4.20 4.63
CA ASP A 73 -9.91 -4.12 6.05
C ASP A 73 -8.48 -4.59 6.28
N ALA A 74 -7.81 -4.07 7.31
CA ALA A 74 -6.46 -4.49 7.68
C ALA A 74 -6.35 -5.99 7.96
N SER A 75 -7.44 -6.65 8.38
CA SER A 75 -7.47 -8.11 8.60
C SER A 75 -7.49 -8.94 7.32
N ALA A 76 -7.77 -8.33 6.16
CA ALA A 76 -7.76 -9.01 4.86
C ALA A 76 -6.39 -9.01 4.19
N VAL A 77 -5.42 -8.27 4.74
CA VAL A 77 -4.06 -8.14 4.20
C VAL A 77 -3.10 -8.97 5.04
N GLU A 78 -2.42 -9.93 4.42
CA GLU A 78 -1.34 -10.66 5.07
C GLU A 78 -0.01 -9.96 4.84
N VAL A 79 0.76 -9.75 5.91
CA VAL A 79 2.04 -9.05 5.85
C VAL A 79 3.18 -10.05 5.78
N VAL A 80 3.76 -10.21 4.59
CA VAL A 80 4.94 -11.07 4.37
C VAL A 80 6.21 -10.37 4.86
N ARG A 81 6.35 -9.07 4.56
CA ARG A 81 7.46 -8.23 5.03
C ARG A 81 6.94 -6.83 5.40
N PRO A 82 7.15 -6.34 6.63
CA PRO A 82 6.55 -5.09 7.09
C PRO A 82 7.20 -3.82 6.52
N GLN A 83 8.44 -3.88 6.03
CA GLN A 83 9.16 -2.73 5.47
C GLN A 83 10.22 -3.17 4.46
N GLY A 84 10.60 -2.28 3.55
CA GLY A 84 11.72 -2.52 2.63
C GLY A 84 13.08 -2.32 3.31
N ASP A 85 14.12 -2.97 2.78
CA ASP A 85 15.48 -2.96 3.35
C ASP A 85 16.15 -1.56 3.32
N LEU A 86 15.59 -0.62 2.53
CA LEU A 86 16.10 0.74 2.35
C LEU A 86 15.31 1.81 3.13
N ALA A 87 14.32 1.41 3.95
CA ALA A 87 13.59 2.34 4.81
C ALA A 87 14.38 2.56 6.13
N VAL A 88 15.14 3.66 6.20
CA VAL A 88 15.78 4.19 7.42
C VAL A 88 14.94 5.32 7.99
#